data_AF-A0AAN8S8G5-F1
#
_entry.id   AF-A0AAN8S8G5-F1
#
_cell.length_a   1.000
_cell.length_b   1.000
_cell.length_c   1.000
_cell.angle_alpha   90.00
_cell.angle_beta   90.00
_cell.angle_gamma   90.00
#
_symmetry.space_group_name_H-M   'P 1'
#
loop_
_entity.id
_entity.type
_entity.pdbx_description
1 polymer ?
#
loop_
_entity_poly.entity_id
_entity_poly.type
_entity_poly.pdbx_seq_one_letter_code
_entity_poly.pdbx_strand_id
1 'polypeptide(L)'
;MTSGVKYRKVFGWEDYTVFAGMLLVSALIGIYHGFEFRGSKQKKKRVKETGSEHGSPNEFLMAGGKMSTLPVALSMLASFLSSITLMGQPAEVYLFGPGLWLMGLALLVAIPFLYYIFIPFFRKLNLTSAYEYFGKRFGRPFQFFASIFFTLQMLLFLALVLYAPALAMHQVTGINTVVVVVIMYFVVIFYTTIGGMKAVIWTDTFQILVLYTAVTAILIKGTIDVGGFGTVWSRNAENSRGNFFDFDFDMTKRYTFWSAFIGSAFLHLSVFGANQLQIQRYMTVQTVQAAKNMIWINAGGWTIVSLLTAYTGMLIFAKYYDCDPITTKEIKSPDQLFPLYVMDVLGEYKGFPGLFVAGIFSAGLSTVSTGVNSLAAIWFSELEGTTFKKNLKPKGAGLTVKILALVFGLSSFGLVFIVPYMGNLVPVAISLSSFFSGSFLGIFILGMFVPFSNVWGAFAGLTSGVGFVGWLAIGAQVALDQGYKLVDPLPLKVDGCSSLNQTLALLPVAEKVAKEPAFVLYRISFLWYSFIAIVVTVVVGVIVSAATHYLFSSTPFCDLRPTHSYQEVSKDGFRMTKPKNLGLIMADGREFEYWGITRWARACSLVQPTCISGF
;
A
#
# COMPACT_ATOMS: atom_id res chain seq x y z
N MET A 1 1.49 -52.27 -3.76
CA MET A 1 0.43 -52.11 -2.74
C MET A 1 1.03 -51.43 -1.51
N THR A 2 0.85 -50.12 -1.42
CA THR A 2 0.61 -49.36 -0.18
C THR A 2 0.01 -48.05 -0.67
N SER A 3 -1.31 -48.01 -0.74
CA SER A 3 -2.08 -46.78 -0.91
C SER A 3 -1.81 -45.92 0.33
N GLY A 4 -0.72 -45.14 0.28
CA GLY A 4 -0.39 -44.18 1.31
C GLY A 4 -1.44 -43.09 1.28
N VAL A 5 -2.41 -43.14 2.19
CA VAL A 5 -3.20 -41.96 2.55
C VAL A 5 -2.18 -40.91 2.99
N LYS A 6 -1.98 -39.88 2.17
CA LYS A 6 -1.08 -38.76 2.50
C LYS A 6 -1.75 -38.01 3.64
N TYR A 7 -1.41 -38.36 4.88
CA TYR A 7 -1.92 -37.64 6.06
C TYR A 7 -1.46 -36.20 5.94
N ARG A 8 -2.44 -35.29 5.85
CA ARG A 8 -2.17 -33.86 5.77
C ARG A 8 -1.45 -33.46 7.06
N LYS A 9 -0.21 -32.97 6.94
CA LYS A 9 0.55 -32.49 8.10
C LYS A 9 -0.12 -31.21 8.59
N VAL A 10 -0.52 -31.22 9.86
CA VAL A 10 -1.18 -30.10 10.55
C VAL A 10 -0.22 -29.55 11.59
N PHE A 11 -0.40 -28.30 11.99
CA PHE A 11 0.34 -27.66 13.09
C PHE A 11 0.49 -28.57 14.32
N GLY A 12 1.75 -28.78 14.73
CA GLY A 12 2.09 -29.37 16.02
C GLY A 12 2.01 -28.36 17.15
N TRP A 13 2.11 -28.82 18.41
CA TRP A 13 2.15 -27.93 19.58
C TRP A 13 3.39 -27.03 19.55
N GLU A 14 4.48 -27.48 18.93
CA GLU A 14 5.69 -26.71 18.71
C GLU A 14 5.44 -25.51 17.77
N ASP A 15 4.63 -25.70 16.72
CA ASP A 15 4.27 -24.62 15.81
C ASP A 15 3.38 -23.57 16.50
N TYR A 16 2.41 -24.02 17.31
CA TYR A 16 1.57 -23.13 18.11
C TYR A 16 2.38 -22.33 19.14
N THR A 17 3.37 -22.95 19.79
CA THR A 17 4.21 -22.26 20.79
C THR A 17 5.14 -21.23 20.15
N VAL A 18 5.78 -21.55 19.02
CA VAL A 18 6.57 -20.57 18.25
C VAL A 18 5.69 -19.42 17.75
N PHE A 19 4.53 -19.74 17.19
CA PHE A 19 3.57 -18.74 16.72
C PHE A 19 3.10 -17.82 17.84
N ALA A 20 2.62 -18.38 18.95
CA ALA A 20 2.15 -17.61 20.11
C ALA A 20 3.28 -16.80 20.76
N GLY A 21 4.48 -17.39 20.87
CA GLY A 21 5.67 -16.71 21.41
C GLY A 21 6.04 -15.48 20.58
N MET A 22 5.98 -15.57 19.26
CA MET A 22 6.28 -14.45 18.35
C MET A 22 5.25 -13.32 18.47
N LEU A 23 3.96 -13.65 18.58
CA LEU A 23 2.91 -12.67 18.85
C LEU A 23 3.08 -12.03 20.23
N LEU A 24 3.47 -12.81 21.24
CA LEU A 24 3.73 -12.30 22.59
C LEU A 24 4.93 -11.34 22.61
N VAL A 25 6.04 -11.67 21.94
CA VAL A 25 7.19 -10.75 21.80
C VAL A 25 6.75 -9.45 21.13
N SER A 26 5.94 -9.54 20.06
CA SER A 26 5.41 -8.36 19.37
C SER A 26 4.53 -7.50 20.28
N ALA A 27 3.63 -8.14 21.05
CA ALA A 27 2.79 -7.46 22.03
C ALA A 27 3.62 -6.83 23.15
N LEU A 28 4.66 -7.51 23.64
CA LEU A 28 5.57 -7.01 24.67
C LEU A 28 6.39 -5.82 24.19
N ILE A 29 6.90 -5.81 22.94
CA ILE A 29 7.55 -4.65 22.34
C ILE A 29 6.57 -3.47 22.29
N GLY A 30 5.32 -3.74 21.89
CA GLY A 30 4.25 -2.75 21.85
C GLY A 30 3.91 -2.16 23.22
N ILE A 31 3.82 -3.02 24.24
CA ILE A 31 3.58 -2.67 25.64
C ILE A 31 4.77 -1.91 26.20
N TYR A 32 6.00 -2.38 25.99
CA TYR A 32 7.23 -1.72 26.46
C TYR A 32 7.31 -0.29 25.94
N HIS A 33 7.15 -0.10 24.63
CA HIS A 33 7.08 1.24 24.05
C HIS A 33 5.73 1.93 24.27
N GLY A 34 4.75 1.33 24.93
CA GLY A 34 3.58 2.02 25.47
C GLY A 34 3.80 2.52 26.90
N PHE A 35 4.59 1.79 27.70
CA PHE A 35 4.84 2.04 29.13
C PHE A 35 6.15 2.76 29.44
N GLU A 36 7.18 2.66 28.60
CA GLU A 36 8.36 3.55 28.63
C GLU A 36 7.90 5.03 28.60
N PHE A 37 6.77 5.29 27.94
CA PHE A 37 6.08 6.60 27.90
C PHE A 37 5.29 6.94 29.18
N ARG A 38 5.14 6.03 30.15
CA ARG A 38 4.51 6.26 31.46
C ARG A 38 5.55 6.49 32.58
N GLY A 39 6.83 6.23 32.34
CA GLY A 39 7.91 6.33 33.35
C GLY A 39 8.20 7.77 33.84
N SER A 40 7.99 8.01 35.13
CA SER A 40 7.96 9.37 35.73
C SER A 40 9.29 10.14 35.76
N LYS A 41 10.45 9.50 35.57
CA LYS A 41 11.77 10.16 35.61
C LYS A 41 12.15 10.88 34.31
N GLN A 42 11.63 10.44 33.15
CA GLN A 42 11.84 11.10 31.85
C GLN A 42 10.82 12.22 31.57
N LYS A 43 9.79 12.32 32.41
CA LYS A 43 8.65 13.25 32.36
C LYS A 43 9.03 14.72 32.52
N LYS A 44 10.07 15.03 33.34
CA LYS A 44 10.52 16.40 33.62
C LYS A 44 11.62 16.90 32.66
N LYS A 45 12.43 15.99 32.09
CA LYS A 45 13.55 16.36 31.22
C LYS A 45 13.11 16.66 29.78
N ARG A 46 12.15 15.89 29.23
CA ARG A 46 11.65 16.04 27.85
C ARG A 46 10.77 17.27 27.60
N VAL A 47 9.92 17.64 28.56
CA VAL A 47 9.04 18.83 28.44
C VAL A 47 9.87 20.12 28.31
N LYS A 48 11.04 20.19 28.95
CA LYS A 48 11.96 21.33 28.85
C LYS A 48 12.72 21.41 27.52
N GLU A 49 12.92 20.29 26.81
CA GLU A 49 13.75 20.26 25.58
C GLU A 49 12.95 20.26 24.27
N THR A 50 11.66 19.88 24.28
CA THR A 50 10.88 19.66 23.04
C THR A 50 9.54 20.36 22.96
N GLY A 51 9.11 21.08 24.01
CA GLY A 51 7.85 21.84 24.01
C GLY A 51 6.56 21.03 23.79
N SER A 52 6.65 19.70 23.66
CA SER A 52 5.53 18.80 23.37
C SER A 52 5.14 18.02 24.62
N GLU A 53 3.88 18.15 25.04
CA GLU A 53 3.33 17.41 26.17
C GLU A 53 3.15 15.92 25.87
N HIS A 54 3.29 15.10 26.91
CA HIS A 54 3.05 13.65 26.90
C HIS A 54 1.65 13.31 26.38
N GLY A 55 1.56 12.31 25.51
CA GLY A 55 0.28 11.88 24.93
C GLY A 55 -0.28 12.90 23.93
N SER A 56 0.53 13.84 23.48
CA SER A 56 0.17 14.70 22.36
C SER A 56 -0.02 13.86 21.09
N PRO A 57 -0.95 14.26 20.21
CA PRO A 57 -1.19 13.59 18.93
C PRO A 57 0.10 13.37 18.11
N ASN A 58 1.04 14.31 18.16
CA ASN A 58 2.30 14.22 17.44
C ASN A 58 3.19 13.06 17.92
N GLU A 59 3.22 12.78 19.22
CA GLU A 59 4.00 11.66 19.76
C GLU A 59 3.38 10.30 19.37
N PHE A 60 2.04 10.20 19.40
CA PHE A 60 1.33 9.00 19.01
C PHE A 60 1.37 8.74 17.49
N LEU A 61 1.16 9.78 16.68
CA LEU A 61 1.03 9.68 15.22
C LEU A 61 2.37 9.72 14.49
N MET A 62 3.37 10.46 14.99
CA MET A 62 4.62 10.75 14.28
C MET A 62 5.88 10.27 15.02
N ALA A 63 5.73 9.55 16.13
CA ALA A 63 6.84 9.08 16.96
C ALA A 63 7.82 10.20 17.39
N GLY A 64 7.35 11.46 17.44
CA GLY A 64 8.14 12.63 17.81
C GLY A 64 9.22 13.05 16.79
N GLY A 65 9.23 12.50 15.57
CA GLY A 65 10.13 12.95 14.49
C GLY A 65 11.62 12.63 14.69
N LYS A 66 11.96 11.74 15.63
CA LYS A 66 13.35 11.43 16.03
C LYS A 66 13.76 9.98 15.79
N MET A 67 13.00 9.23 14.99
CA MET A 67 13.30 7.84 14.69
C MET A 67 14.54 7.72 13.79
N SER A 68 15.28 6.61 13.95
CA SER A 68 16.40 6.27 13.08
C SER A 68 15.90 5.77 11.72
N THR A 69 16.69 6.02 10.68
CA THR A 69 16.32 5.74 9.28
C THR A 69 15.99 4.27 9.01
N LEU A 70 16.81 3.35 9.52
CA LEU A 70 16.71 1.92 9.18
C LEU A 70 15.43 1.25 9.73
N PRO A 71 15.07 1.37 11.03
CA PRO A 71 13.81 0.82 11.53
C PRO A 71 12.58 1.38 10.82
N VAL A 72 12.57 2.69 10.52
CA VAL A 72 11.44 3.28 9.78
C VAL A 72 11.37 2.74 8.36
N ALA A 73 12.51 2.59 7.67
CA ALA A 73 12.57 2.01 6.34
C ALA A 73 12.13 0.54 6.31
N LEU A 74 12.57 -0.27 7.27
CA LEU A 74 12.16 -1.67 7.41
C LEU A 74 10.67 -1.79 7.74
N SER A 75 10.15 -0.88 8.54
CA SER A 75 8.73 -0.82 8.86
C SER A 75 7.89 -0.31 7.67
N MET A 76 8.39 0.61 6.83
CA MET A 76 7.76 0.94 5.55
C MET A 76 7.66 -0.29 4.64
N LEU A 77 8.75 -1.05 4.58
CA LEU A 77 8.83 -2.27 3.79
C LEU A 77 7.84 -3.31 4.34
N ALA A 78 7.79 -3.53 5.66
CA ALA A 78 6.89 -4.48 6.32
C ALA A 78 5.41 -4.16 6.09
N SER A 79 5.02 -2.88 6.21
CA SER A 79 3.62 -2.47 5.98
C SER A 79 3.13 -2.74 4.57
N PHE A 80 4.05 -2.84 3.60
CA PHE A 80 3.75 -3.06 2.19
C PHE A 80 4.07 -4.47 1.68
N LEU A 81 4.99 -5.15 2.35
CA LEU A 81 5.17 -6.60 2.35
C LEU A 81 3.99 -7.20 3.12
N SER A 82 2.79 -6.96 2.61
CA SER A 82 1.56 -7.51 3.16
C SER A 82 1.56 -9.03 3.03
N SER A 83 0.75 -9.68 3.86
CA SER A 83 0.40 -11.08 3.73
C SER A 83 -0.06 -11.45 2.30
N ILE A 84 -0.78 -10.55 1.62
CA ILE A 84 -1.24 -10.70 0.24
C ILE A 84 -0.04 -10.80 -0.71
N THR A 85 0.96 -9.93 -0.58
CA THR A 85 2.17 -9.98 -1.40
C THR A 85 2.89 -11.31 -1.22
N LEU A 86 3.05 -11.74 0.03
CA LEU A 86 3.85 -12.94 0.31
C LEU A 86 3.19 -14.23 -0.17
N MET A 87 1.86 -14.35 -0.08
CA MET A 87 1.14 -15.58 -0.49
C MET A 87 0.64 -15.53 -1.93
N GLY A 88 0.13 -14.39 -2.37
CA GLY A 88 -0.49 -14.30 -3.68
C GLY A 88 0.51 -14.08 -4.81
N GLN A 89 1.67 -13.46 -4.58
CA GLN A 89 2.67 -13.33 -5.66
C GLN A 89 3.24 -14.68 -6.11
N PRO A 90 3.61 -15.61 -5.20
CA PRO A 90 3.95 -16.97 -5.61
C PRO A 90 2.82 -17.68 -6.37
N ALA A 91 1.55 -17.44 -6.00
CA ALA A 91 0.40 -18.01 -6.69
C ALA A 91 0.23 -17.43 -8.12
N GLU A 92 0.44 -16.12 -8.31
CA GLU A 92 0.44 -15.51 -9.64
C GLU A 92 1.58 -16.07 -10.50
N VAL A 93 2.77 -16.31 -9.94
CA VAL A 93 3.87 -16.94 -10.68
C VAL A 93 3.59 -18.40 -11.04
N TYR A 94 2.96 -19.15 -10.14
CA TYR A 94 2.52 -20.51 -10.40
C TYR A 94 1.53 -20.59 -11.59
N LEU A 95 0.59 -19.64 -11.66
CA LEU A 95 -0.49 -19.62 -12.66
C LEU A 95 -0.12 -18.91 -13.96
N PHE A 96 0.69 -17.85 -13.92
CA PHE A 96 0.91 -16.95 -15.06
C PHE A 96 2.40 -16.69 -15.38
N GLY A 97 3.32 -17.33 -14.65
CA GLY A 97 4.76 -17.25 -14.91
C GLY A 97 5.47 -16.11 -14.17
N PRO A 98 6.82 -16.04 -14.26
CA PRO A 98 7.63 -15.26 -13.33
C PRO A 98 7.59 -13.74 -13.57
N GLY A 99 6.99 -13.25 -14.67
CA GLY A 99 7.11 -11.87 -15.17
C GLY A 99 6.89 -10.74 -14.15
N LEU A 100 6.13 -10.98 -13.08
CA LEU A 100 5.91 -10.02 -12.01
C LEU A 100 7.16 -9.67 -11.19
N TRP A 101 8.25 -10.46 -11.28
CA TRP A 101 9.52 -10.16 -10.61
C TRP A 101 10.05 -8.73 -10.90
N LEU A 102 9.77 -8.19 -12.10
CA LEU A 102 10.12 -6.82 -12.52
C LEU A 102 9.46 -5.73 -11.66
N MET A 103 8.36 -6.04 -10.98
CA MET A 103 7.70 -5.13 -10.04
C MET A 103 8.64 -4.68 -8.91
N GLY A 104 9.63 -5.50 -8.54
CA GLY A 104 10.66 -5.12 -7.57
C GLY A 104 11.58 -4.00 -8.08
N LEU A 105 12.03 -4.13 -9.34
CA LEU A 105 12.91 -3.15 -9.99
C LEU A 105 12.18 -1.87 -10.40
N ALA A 106 10.87 -1.95 -10.61
CA ALA A 106 10.04 -0.82 -11.03
C ALA A 106 10.13 0.40 -10.08
N LEU A 107 10.38 0.18 -8.79
CA LEU A 107 10.55 1.27 -7.83
C LEU A 107 11.75 2.17 -8.20
N LEU A 108 12.80 1.66 -8.86
CA LEU A 108 13.95 2.45 -9.31
C LEU A 108 13.55 3.60 -10.24
N VAL A 109 12.53 3.39 -11.08
CA VAL A 109 11.99 4.42 -11.99
C VAL A 109 11.24 5.51 -11.22
N ALA A 110 10.59 5.16 -10.11
CA ALA A 110 9.87 6.12 -9.26
C ALA A 110 10.80 6.95 -8.36
N ILE A 111 12.01 6.46 -8.04
CA ILE A 111 12.95 7.12 -7.10
C ILE A 111 13.23 8.58 -7.47
N PRO A 112 13.58 8.95 -8.71
CA PRO A 112 13.90 10.35 -9.04
C PRO A 112 12.74 11.30 -8.68
N PHE A 113 11.51 10.92 -9.02
CA PHE A 113 10.33 11.71 -8.71
C PHE A 113 10.10 11.82 -7.19
N LEU A 114 10.20 10.71 -6.47
CA LEU A 114 10.06 10.71 -5.00
C LEU A 114 11.15 11.55 -4.32
N TYR A 115 12.40 11.39 -4.76
CA TYR A 115 13.58 11.99 -4.16
C TYR A 115 13.65 13.51 -4.37
N TYR A 116 13.32 13.98 -5.58
CA TYR A 116 13.46 15.40 -5.93
C TYR A 116 12.17 16.21 -5.75
N ILE A 117 10.99 15.58 -5.90
CA ILE A 117 9.71 16.29 -5.90
C ILE A 117 8.94 16.00 -4.61
N PHE A 118 8.45 14.76 -4.44
CA PHE A 118 7.42 14.47 -3.43
C PHE A 118 7.94 14.53 -1.99
N ILE A 119 9.09 13.90 -1.68
CA ILE A 119 9.61 13.91 -0.31
C ILE A 119 9.95 15.33 0.15
N PRO A 120 10.72 16.15 -0.60
CA PRO A 120 10.97 17.54 -0.20
C PRO A 120 9.70 18.35 -0.05
N PHE A 121 8.71 18.14 -0.91
CA PHE A 121 7.42 18.83 -0.86
C PHE A 121 6.69 18.58 0.47
N PHE A 122 6.45 17.31 0.85
CA PHE A 122 5.72 17.01 2.09
C PHE A 122 6.51 17.39 3.34
N ARG A 123 7.84 17.20 3.32
CA ARG A 123 8.72 17.58 4.43
C ARG A 123 8.73 19.09 4.67
N LYS A 124 8.64 19.92 3.61
CA LYS A 124 8.55 21.38 3.73
C LYS A 124 7.19 21.83 4.29
N LEU A 125 6.10 21.18 3.90
CA LEU A 125 4.76 21.52 4.36
C LEU A 125 4.53 21.14 5.83
N ASN A 126 5.19 20.07 6.30
CA ASN A 126 5.15 19.60 7.70
C ASN A 126 3.72 19.40 8.24
N LEU A 127 2.86 18.77 7.44
CA LEU A 127 1.44 18.54 7.76
C LEU A 127 1.25 17.20 8.43
N THR A 128 0.21 17.09 9.27
CA THR A 128 -0.13 15.82 9.93
C THR A 128 -0.78 14.87 8.93
N SER A 129 -1.66 15.42 8.09
CA SER A 129 -2.30 14.75 6.96
C SER A 129 -1.80 15.34 5.65
N ALA A 130 -1.44 14.48 4.70
CA ALA A 130 -1.12 14.89 3.34
C ALA A 130 -2.29 15.64 2.69
N TYR A 131 -3.53 15.35 3.08
CA TYR A 131 -4.74 15.94 2.53
C TYR A 131 -5.03 17.35 3.04
N GLU A 132 -4.35 17.81 4.09
CA GLU A 132 -4.37 19.24 4.46
C GLU A 132 -3.86 20.14 3.33
N TYR A 133 -2.96 19.61 2.48
CA TYR A 133 -2.53 20.31 1.28
C TYR A 133 -3.71 20.58 0.34
N PHE A 134 -4.62 19.63 0.16
CA PHE A 134 -5.82 19.82 -0.66
C PHE A 134 -6.72 20.91 -0.08
N GLY A 135 -6.81 21.03 1.23
CA GLY A 135 -7.56 22.10 1.90
C GLY A 135 -6.95 23.47 1.63
N LYS A 136 -5.62 23.56 1.68
CA LYS A 136 -4.88 24.79 1.36
C LYS A 136 -4.96 25.15 -0.13
N ARG A 137 -5.01 24.15 -1.02
CA ARG A 137 -4.95 24.35 -2.49
C ARG A 137 -6.32 24.52 -3.15
N PHE A 138 -7.33 23.77 -2.71
CA PHE A 138 -8.65 23.67 -3.32
C PHE A 138 -9.81 23.93 -2.34
N GLY A 139 -9.50 24.22 -1.07
CA GLY A 139 -10.49 24.52 -0.04
C GLY A 139 -10.89 23.31 0.81
N ARG A 140 -11.44 23.59 2.00
CA ARG A 140 -11.84 22.57 2.99
C ARG A 140 -12.89 21.57 2.48
N PRO A 141 -13.89 21.93 1.67
CA PRO A 141 -14.84 20.94 1.14
C PRO A 141 -14.16 19.82 0.34
N PHE A 142 -13.19 20.17 -0.50
CA PHE A 142 -12.45 19.18 -1.30
C PHE A 142 -11.52 18.33 -0.43
N GLN A 143 -10.87 18.93 0.58
CA GLN A 143 -10.11 18.15 1.57
C GLN A 143 -10.98 17.09 2.24
N PHE A 144 -12.14 17.48 2.78
CA PHE A 144 -13.02 16.56 3.48
C PHE A 144 -13.50 15.43 2.55
N PHE A 145 -13.84 15.78 1.31
CA PHE A 145 -14.21 14.82 0.27
C PHE A 145 -13.09 13.81 -0.03
N ALA A 146 -11.86 14.30 -0.21
CA ALA A 146 -10.67 13.47 -0.41
C ALA A 146 -10.43 12.53 0.78
N SER A 147 -10.57 13.03 2.01
CA SER A 147 -10.45 12.24 3.24
C SER A 147 -11.50 11.11 3.34
N ILE A 148 -12.74 11.33 2.89
CA ILE A 148 -13.75 10.27 2.80
C ILE A 148 -13.34 9.17 1.81
N PHE A 149 -12.94 9.53 0.59
CA PHE A 149 -12.55 8.56 -0.43
C PHE A 149 -11.36 7.70 0.02
N PHE A 150 -10.36 8.33 0.62
CA PHE A 150 -9.22 7.60 1.18
C PHE A 150 -9.65 6.68 2.33
N THR A 151 -10.57 7.14 3.18
CA THR A 151 -11.07 6.31 4.30
C THR A 151 -11.76 5.06 3.80
N LEU A 152 -12.64 5.18 2.81
CA LEU A 152 -13.33 4.04 2.19
C LEU A 152 -12.33 3.05 1.59
N GLN A 153 -11.36 3.55 0.82
CA GLN A 153 -10.31 2.71 0.25
C GLN A 153 -9.52 1.97 1.33
N MET A 154 -9.03 2.70 2.33
CA MET A 154 -8.19 2.10 3.35
C MET A 154 -8.94 1.07 4.16
N LEU A 155 -10.19 1.32 4.56
CA LEU A 155 -10.97 0.32 5.31
C LEU A 155 -11.13 -0.99 4.53
N LEU A 156 -11.40 -0.92 3.21
CA LEU A 156 -11.46 -2.10 2.34
C LEU A 156 -10.10 -2.80 2.20
N PHE A 157 -9.02 -2.02 2.03
CA PHE A 157 -7.67 -2.56 1.93
C PHE A 157 -7.23 -3.27 3.21
N LEU A 158 -7.51 -2.69 4.37
CA LEU A 158 -7.19 -3.29 5.68
C LEU A 158 -7.95 -4.60 5.91
N ALA A 159 -9.21 -4.65 5.50
CA ALA A 159 -10.02 -5.88 5.51
C ALA A 159 -9.39 -6.99 4.65
N LEU A 160 -9.01 -6.67 3.41
CA LEU A 160 -8.36 -7.61 2.50
C LEU A 160 -7.07 -8.19 3.08
N VAL A 161 -6.24 -7.33 3.67
CA VAL A 161 -4.91 -7.72 4.16
C VAL A 161 -4.98 -8.69 5.33
N LEU A 162 -5.93 -8.56 6.27
CA LEU A 162 -6.06 -9.51 7.37
C LEU A 162 -6.78 -10.81 7.00
N TYR A 163 -7.51 -10.85 5.90
CA TYR A 163 -8.13 -12.09 5.44
C TYR A 163 -7.12 -13.12 4.92
N ALA A 164 -6.09 -12.66 4.20
CA ALA A 164 -5.03 -13.53 3.66
C ALA A 164 -4.33 -14.41 4.72
N PRO A 165 -3.78 -13.87 5.84
CA PRO A 165 -3.14 -14.67 6.88
C PRO A 165 -4.14 -15.59 7.58
N ALA A 166 -5.41 -15.17 7.71
CA ALA A 166 -6.43 -16.04 8.27
C ALA A 166 -6.69 -17.27 7.39
N LEU A 167 -6.68 -17.09 6.06
CA LEU A 167 -6.77 -18.18 5.10
C LEU A 167 -5.55 -19.13 5.19
N ALA A 168 -4.35 -18.57 5.40
CA ALA A 168 -3.13 -19.34 5.64
C ALA A 168 -3.24 -20.20 6.91
N MET A 169 -3.72 -19.61 8.01
CA MET A 169 -3.92 -20.31 9.26
C MET A 169 -4.94 -21.44 9.12
N HIS A 170 -6.06 -21.17 8.45
CA HIS A 170 -7.06 -22.19 8.14
C HIS A 170 -6.44 -23.36 7.35
N GLN A 171 -5.58 -23.06 6.38
CA GLN A 171 -4.93 -24.06 5.54
C GLN A 171 -3.99 -24.99 6.31
N VAL A 172 -3.32 -24.50 7.36
CA VAL A 172 -2.32 -25.27 8.13
C VAL A 172 -2.85 -25.85 9.44
N THR A 173 -3.98 -25.33 9.97
CA THR A 173 -4.56 -25.77 11.25
C THR A 173 -5.96 -26.37 11.13
N GLY A 174 -6.70 -26.04 10.07
CA GLY A 174 -8.12 -26.36 9.94
C GLY A 174 -9.06 -25.46 10.75
N ILE A 175 -8.55 -24.51 11.54
CA ILE A 175 -9.38 -23.58 12.34
C ILE A 175 -10.22 -22.73 11.38
N ASN A 176 -11.49 -22.51 11.72
CA ASN A 176 -12.39 -21.69 10.92
C ASN A 176 -11.81 -20.27 10.69
N THR A 177 -11.76 -19.84 9.42
CA THR A 177 -11.21 -18.53 9.02
C THR A 177 -11.80 -17.36 9.81
N VAL A 178 -13.11 -17.38 10.10
CA VAL A 178 -13.78 -16.32 10.87
C VAL A 178 -13.23 -16.22 12.28
N VAL A 179 -13.01 -17.34 12.95
CA VAL A 179 -12.44 -17.37 14.31
C VAL A 179 -11.04 -16.76 14.31
N VAL A 180 -10.22 -17.13 13.32
CA VAL A 180 -8.86 -16.58 13.16
C VAL A 180 -8.91 -15.06 12.95
N VAL A 181 -9.77 -14.59 12.04
CA VAL A 181 -9.95 -13.15 11.76
C VAL A 181 -10.35 -12.38 13.01
N VAL A 182 -11.30 -12.89 13.81
CA VAL A 182 -11.74 -12.25 15.07
C VAL A 182 -10.57 -12.08 16.04
N ILE A 183 -9.77 -13.14 16.24
CA ILE A 183 -8.60 -13.11 17.12
C ILE A 183 -7.58 -12.09 16.61
N MET A 184 -7.28 -12.10 15.30
CA MET A 184 -6.33 -11.18 14.69
C MET A 184 -6.76 -9.72 14.86
N TYR A 185 -8.03 -9.41 14.63
CA TYR A 185 -8.55 -8.05 14.80
C TYR A 185 -8.55 -7.61 16.26
N PHE A 186 -8.89 -8.50 17.18
CA PHE A 186 -8.78 -8.19 18.61
C PHE A 186 -7.34 -7.81 18.99
N VAL A 187 -6.36 -8.62 18.57
CA VAL A 187 -4.93 -8.35 18.83
C VAL A 187 -4.50 -7.04 18.20
N VAL A 188 -4.79 -6.82 16.90
CA VAL A 188 -4.34 -5.64 16.17
C VAL A 188 -4.91 -4.35 16.73
N ILE A 189 -6.21 -4.32 17.04
CA ILE A 189 -6.89 -3.15 17.58
C ILE A 189 -6.34 -2.82 18.96
N PHE A 190 -6.14 -3.85 19.79
CA PHE A 190 -5.62 -3.69 21.15
C PHE A 190 -4.24 -3.03 21.15
N TYR A 191 -3.25 -3.61 20.45
CA TYR A 191 -1.89 -3.06 20.51
C TYR A 191 -1.76 -1.74 19.74
N THR A 192 -2.53 -1.54 18.66
CA THR A 192 -2.50 -0.28 17.88
C THR A 192 -3.01 0.89 18.72
N THR A 193 -4.09 0.68 19.48
CA THR A 193 -4.68 1.71 20.34
C THR A 193 -3.75 2.09 21.51
N ILE A 194 -2.90 1.15 21.95
CA ILE A 194 -1.99 1.34 23.10
C ILE A 194 -0.63 1.89 22.68
N GLY A 195 0.00 1.34 21.64
CA GLY A 195 1.43 1.50 21.34
C GLY A 195 1.82 2.71 20.48
N GLY A 196 0.94 3.20 19.61
CA GLY A 196 1.25 4.30 18.68
C GLY A 196 2.36 3.98 17.66
N MET A 197 2.74 4.97 16.84
CA MET A 197 3.63 4.77 15.69
C MET A 197 5.02 4.21 16.04
N LYS A 198 5.62 4.61 17.20
CA LYS A 198 6.94 4.10 17.62
C LYS A 198 6.91 2.59 17.88
N ALA A 199 5.88 2.12 18.57
CA ALA A 199 5.70 0.69 18.85
C ALA A 199 5.56 -0.11 17.55
N VAL A 200 4.71 0.37 16.64
CA VAL A 200 4.50 -0.23 15.31
C VAL A 200 5.82 -0.36 14.55
N ILE A 201 6.65 0.68 14.54
CA ILE A 201 7.93 0.65 13.82
C ILE A 201 8.88 -0.44 14.34
N TRP A 202 8.96 -0.61 15.66
CA TRP A 202 9.85 -1.61 16.25
C TRP A 202 9.32 -3.04 16.11
N THR A 203 8.01 -3.25 16.26
CA THR A 203 7.41 -4.56 16.00
C THR A 203 7.63 -4.99 14.56
N ASP A 204 7.40 -4.08 13.61
CA ASP A 204 7.58 -4.34 12.18
C ASP A 204 9.03 -4.69 11.84
N THR A 205 9.99 -3.97 12.43
CA THR A 205 11.43 -4.19 12.21
C THR A 205 11.86 -5.60 12.65
N PHE A 206 11.37 -6.06 13.80
CA PHE A 206 11.63 -7.42 14.27
C PHE A 206 10.96 -8.46 13.37
N GLN A 207 9.70 -8.24 13.02
CA GLN A 207 8.87 -9.19 12.28
C GLN A 207 9.34 -9.40 10.84
N ILE A 208 9.82 -8.35 10.17
CA ILE A 208 10.32 -8.48 8.80
C ILE A 208 11.58 -9.36 8.76
N LEU A 209 12.50 -9.21 9.72
CA LEU A 209 13.69 -10.06 9.79
C LEU A 209 13.32 -11.53 9.96
N VAL A 210 12.40 -11.83 10.88
CA VAL A 210 11.87 -13.18 11.11
C VAL A 210 11.27 -13.76 9.83
N LEU A 211 10.48 -12.96 9.11
CA LEU A 211 9.81 -13.39 7.88
C LEU A 211 10.81 -13.73 6.77
N TYR A 212 11.83 -12.89 6.57
CA TYR A 212 12.89 -13.17 5.60
C TYR A 212 13.66 -14.45 5.94
N THR A 213 13.95 -14.69 7.21
CA THR A 213 14.60 -15.94 7.66
C THR A 213 13.71 -17.15 7.36
N ALA A 214 12.41 -17.08 7.67
CA ALA A 214 11.48 -18.18 7.42
C ALA A 214 11.36 -18.50 5.92
N VAL A 215 11.17 -17.49 5.07
CA VAL A 215 11.07 -17.66 3.61
C VAL A 215 12.36 -18.22 3.03
N THR A 216 13.51 -17.71 3.45
CA THR A 216 14.82 -18.20 2.97
C THR A 216 15.02 -19.67 3.35
N ALA A 217 14.66 -20.08 4.56
CA ALA A 217 14.73 -21.48 4.98
C ALA A 217 13.83 -22.40 4.13
N ILE A 218 12.60 -21.96 3.83
CA ILE A 218 11.67 -22.69 2.95
C ILE A 218 12.27 -22.86 1.55
N LEU A 219 12.86 -21.80 0.99
CA LEU A 219 13.45 -21.83 -0.33
C LEU A 219 14.65 -22.77 -0.41
N ILE A 220 15.57 -22.71 0.55
CA ILE A 220 16.75 -23.59 0.60
C ILE A 220 16.30 -25.05 0.66
N LYS A 221 15.44 -25.39 1.64
CA LYS A 221 14.99 -26.76 1.85
C LYS A 221 14.18 -27.28 0.66
N GLY A 222 13.23 -26.48 0.18
CA GLY A 222 12.41 -26.84 -0.97
C GLY A 222 13.22 -27.06 -2.25
N THR A 223 14.28 -26.26 -2.47
CA THR A 223 15.18 -26.45 -3.61
C THR A 223 15.93 -27.78 -3.52
N ILE A 224 16.38 -28.16 -2.32
CA ILE A 224 17.03 -29.45 -2.08
C ILE A 224 16.05 -30.59 -2.34
N ASP A 225 14.83 -30.52 -1.82
CA ASP A 225 13.79 -31.55 -1.97
C ASP A 225 13.39 -31.82 -3.43
N VAL A 226 13.36 -30.78 -4.27
CA VAL A 226 13.00 -30.89 -5.68
C VAL A 226 14.16 -31.48 -6.50
N GLY A 227 15.37 -31.57 -5.95
CA GLY A 227 16.57 -32.07 -6.64
C GLY A 227 17.48 -30.98 -7.18
N GLY A 228 17.45 -29.78 -6.59
CA GLY A 228 18.34 -28.66 -6.90
C GLY A 228 17.77 -27.62 -7.87
N PHE A 229 18.49 -26.51 -8.01
CA PHE A 229 18.08 -25.37 -8.85
C PHE A 229 17.87 -25.76 -10.32
N GLY A 230 18.70 -26.66 -10.85
CA GLY A 230 18.60 -27.13 -12.24
C GLY A 230 17.24 -27.78 -12.55
N THR A 231 16.73 -28.60 -11.62
CA THR A 231 15.42 -29.26 -11.75
C THR A 231 14.26 -28.27 -11.62
N VAL A 232 14.40 -27.25 -10.76
CA VAL A 232 13.42 -26.16 -10.66
C VAL A 232 13.33 -25.42 -11.99
N TRP A 233 14.49 -25.09 -12.57
CA TRP A 233 14.55 -24.39 -13.86
C TRP A 233 13.99 -25.21 -15.01
N SER A 234 14.41 -26.47 -15.17
CA SER A 234 13.96 -27.32 -16.28
C SER A 234 12.45 -27.53 -16.26
N ARG A 235 11.88 -27.87 -15.09
CA ARG A 235 10.43 -28.05 -14.93
C ARG A 235 9.65 -26.79 -15.30
N ASN A 236 10.12 -25.61 -14.90
CA ASN A 236 9.45 -24.35 -15.27
C ASN A 236 9.61 -24.04 -16.76
N ALA A 237 10.80 -24.20 -17.32
CA ALA A 237 11.09 -23.92 -18.73
C ALA A 237 10.27 -24.82 -19.68
N GLU A 238 10.21 -26.12 -19.39
CA GLU A 238 9.47 -27.12 -20.19
C GLU A 238 7.95 -26.92 -20.15
N ASN A 239 7.42 -26.28 -19.10
CA ASN A 239 5.99 -26.02 -18.93
C ASN A 239 5.65 -24.52 -19.09
N SER A 240 6.35 -23.85 -20.01
CA SER A 240 6.07 -22.46 -20.46
C SER A 240 6.21 -21.38 -19.38
N ARG A 241 6.88 -21.66 -18.26
CA ARG A 241 7.15 -20.71 -17.16
C ARG A 241 8.60 -20.21 -17.16
N GLY A 242 9.36 -20.48 -18.22
CA GLY A 242 10.73 -19.98 -18.41
C GLY A 242 10.83 -18.57 -18.98
N ASN A 243 9.71 -17.91 -19.31
CA ASN A 243 9.73 -16.56 -19.89
C ASN A 243 9.72 -15.47 -18.81
N PHE A 244 10.85 -14.79 -18.63
CA PHE A 244 11.01 -13.69 -17.67
C PHE A 244 10.74 -12.31 -18.26
N PHE A 245 10.74 -12.20 -19.60
CA PHE A 245 10.64 -10.95 -20.32
C PHE A 245 9.74 -11.12 -21.55
N ASP A 246 8.50 -10.63 -21.47
CA ASP A 246 7.63 -10.50 -22.64
C ASP A 246 7.59 -9.01 -23.05
N PHE A 247 8.20 -8.65 -24.18
CA PHE A 247 8.28 -7.27 -24.67
C PHE A 247 7.07 -6.81 -25.49
N ASP A 248 6.00 -7.62 -25.58
CA ASP A 248 4.77 -7.24 -26.25
C ASP A 248 4.10 -6.04 -25.56
N PHE A 249 3.60 -5.11 -26.38
CA PHE A 249 2.94 -3.89 -25.91
C PHE A 249 1.43 -4.06 -25.67
N ASP A 250 0.89 -5.27 -25.87
CA ASP A 250 -0.51 -5.57 -25.55
C ASP A 250 -0.82 -5.34 -24.06
N MET A 251 -1.64 -4.32 -23.78
CA MET A 251 -2.07 -3.96 -22.42
C MET A 251 -3.05 -4.97 -21.80
N THR A 252 -3.62 -5.88 -22.60
CA THR A 252 -4.54 -6.94 -22.14
C THR A 252 -3.81 -8.20 -21.68
N LYS A 253 -2.52 -8.34 -22.01
CA LYS A 253 -1.67 -9.40 -21.45
C LYS A 253 -1.46 -9.18 -19.97
N ARG A 254 -1.56 -10.26 -19.19
CA ARG A 254 -1.43 -10.24 -17.72
C ARG A 254 -0.14 -9.59 -17.26
N TYR A 255 0.98 -10.06 -17.81
CA TYR A 255 2.33 -9.60 -17.50
C TYR A 255 3.14 -9.46 -18.78
N THR A 256 3.64 -8.26 -18.99
CA THR A 256 4.61 -7.88 -20.02
C THR A 256 5.70 -7.07 -19.33
N PHE A 257 6.86 -6.89 -19.97
CA PHE A 257 7.91 -6.01 -19.50
C PHE A 257 7.35 -4.62 -19.20
N TRP A 258 6.50 -4.09 -20.09
CA TRP A 258 5.91 -2.77 -19.93
C TRP A 258 4.95 -2.67 -18.74
N SER A 259 4.03 -3.62 -18.58
CA SER A 259 3.11 -3.62 -17.44
C SER A 259 3.84 -3.88 -16.12
N ALA A 260 4.73 -4.89 -16.08
CA ALA A 260 5.42 -5.31 -14.88
C ALA A 260 6.52 -4.33 -14.42
N PHE A 261 7.20 -3.64 -15.34
CA PHE A 261 8.22 -2.65 -15.02
C PHE A 261 7.66 -1.22 -14.99
N ILE A 262 7.05 -0.75 -16.08
CA ILE A 262 6.57 0.64 -16.18
C ILE A 262 5.22 0.84 -15.46
N GLY A 263 4.26 -0.06 -15.66
CA GLY A 263 2.95 0.01 -14.95
C GLY A 263 3.14 -0.01 -13.43
N SER A 264 3.95 -0.95 -12.95
CA SER A 264 4.36 -1.02 -11.54
C SER A 264 5.12 0.22 -11.05
N ALA A 265 5.88 0.91 -11.91
CA ALA A 265 6.58 2.13 -11.50
C ALA A 265 5.59 3.25 -11.15
N PHE A 266 4.50 3.39 -11.90
CA PHE A 266 3.41 4.33 -11.58
C PHE A 266 2.66 3.92 -10.31
N LEU A 267 2.45 2.61 -10.10
CA LEU A 267 1.90 2.09 -8.85
C LEU A 267 2.78 2.48 -7.66
N HIS A 268 4.08 2.21 -7.75
CA HIS A 268 5.05 2.58 -6.72
C HIS A 268 5.09 4.09 -6.49
N LEU A 269 5.12 4.89 -7.55
CA LEU A 269 5.10 6.35 -7.44
C LEU A 269 3.84 6.83 -6.71
N SER A 270 2.69 6.23 -6.98
CA SER A 270 1.42 6.57 -6.33
C SER A 270 1.42 6.17 -4.85
N VAL A 271 1.92 4.97 -4.57
CA VAL A 271 2.02 4.42 -3.22
C VAL A 271 2.98 5.21 -2.34
N PHE A 272 4.19 5.50 -2.82
CA PHE A 272 5.19 6.23 -2.04
C PHE A 272 5.01 7.76 -2.10
N GLY A 273 4.36 8.26 -3.14
CA GLY A 273 4.23 9.70 -3.41
C GLY A 273 2.90 10.33 -2.97
N ALA A 274 1.82 9.57 -2.83
CA ALA A 274 0.49 10.13 -2.53
C ALA A 274 -0.25 9.44 -1.36
N ASN A 275 0.24 8.31 -0.89
CA ASN A 275 -0.41 7.55 0.17
C ASN A 275 -0.04 8.05 1.56
N GLN A 276 -1.04 8.34 2.40
CA GLN A 276 -0.82 8.83 3.76
C GLN A 276 0.08 7.92 4.60
N LEU A 277 0.02 6.59 4.41
CA LEU A 277 0.83 5.65 5.19
C LEU A 277 2.34 5.93 5.04
N GLN A 278 2.77 6.32 3.84
CA GLN A 278 4.18 6.61 3.54
C GLN A 278 4.56 8.04 3.88
N ILE A 279 3.67 8.98 3.54
CA ILE A 279 3.90 10.40 3.83
C ILE A 279 4.07 10.60 5.34
N GLN A 280 3.25 9.94 6.15
CA GLN A 280 3.36 9.97 7.61
C GLN A 280 4.72 9.45 8.10
N ARG A 281 5.25 8.38 7.49
CA ARG A 281 6.54 7.79 7.86
C ARG A 281 7.72 8.71 7.52
N TYR A 282 7.64 9.48 6.42
CA TYR A 282 8.65 10.51 6.13
C TYR A 282 8.75 11.57 7.22
N MET A 283 7.68 11.83 7.98
CA MET A 283 7.65 12.80 9.07
C MET A 283 8.22 12.25 10.38
N THR A 284 8.46 10.94 10.50
CA THR A 284 8.97 10.30 11.72
C THR A 284 10.49 10.39 11.90
N VAL A 285 11.22 10.74 10.83
CA VAL A 285 12.69 10.91 10.84
C VAL A 285 13.10 12.38 10.91
N GLN A 286 14.33 12.64 11.36
CA GLN A 286 14.79 14.01 11.65
C GLN A 286 15.02 14.85 10.40
N THR A 287 15.66 14.27 9.36
CA THR A 287 16.13 15.04 8.20
C THR A 287 15.46 14.59 6.91
N VAL A 288 15.40 15.50 5.92
CA VAL A 288 14.93 15.18 4.58
C VAL A 288 15.81 14.11 3.92
N GLN A 289 17.13 14.15 4.17
CA GLN A 289 18.05 13.15 3.65
C GLN A 289 17.81 11.77 4.25
N ALA A 290 17.47 11.68 5.55
CA ALA A 290 17.04 10.41 6.15
C ALA A 290 15.80 9.86 5.45
N ALA A 291 14.78 10.69 5.21
CA ALA A 291 13.57 10.28 4.48
C ALA A 291 13.89 9.80 3.05
N LYS A 292 14.82 10.46 2.36
CA LYS A 292 15.30 10.06 1.03
C LYS A 292 16.05 8.72 1.06
N ASN A 293 16.91 8.51 2.04
CA ASN A 293 17.65 7.26 2.20
C ASN A 293 16.71 6.07 2.49
N MET A 294 15.57 6.31 3.15
CA MET A 294 14.55 5.27 3.37
C MET A 294 14.00 4.69 2.06
N ILE A 295 13.86 5.50 1.01
CA ILE A 295 13.38 5.03 -0.30
C ILE A 295 14.39 4.08 -0.96
N TRP A 296 15.69 4.37 -0.87
CA TRP A 296 16.72 3.46 -1.38
C TRP A 296 16.73 2.11 -0.67
N ILE A 297 16.57 2.11 0.66
CA ILE A 297 16.44 0.88 1.45
C ILE A 297 15.18 0.11 1.01
N ASN A 298 14.06 0.81 0.82
CA ASN A 298 12.82 0.19 0.35
C ASN A 298 12.94 -0.36 -1.08
N ALA A 299 13.67 0.30 -1.97
CA ALA A 299 13.93 -0.19 -3.33
C ALA A 299 14.72 -1.51 -3.33
N GLY A 300 15.79 -1.59 -2.54
CA GLY A 300 16.54 -2.83 -2.34
C GLY A 300 15.66 -3.91 -1.70
N GLY A 301 14.93 -3.57 -0.63
CA GLY A 301 14.03 -4.48 0.06
C GLY A 301 12.97 -5.09 -0.86
N TRP A 302 12.24 -4.25 -1.59
CA TRP A 302 11.22 -4.67 -2.56
C TRP A 302 11.79 -5.51 -3.69
N THR A 303 12.96 -5.17 -4.20
CA THR A 303 13.65 -5.99 -5.22
C THR A 303 13.91 -7.40 -4.69
N ILE A 304 14.40 -7.52 -3.45
CA ILE A 304 14.63 -8.83 -2.82
C ILE A 304 13.30 -9.57 -2.62
N VAL A 305 12.24 -8.92 -2.12
CA VAL A 305 10.92 -9.56 -1.95
C VAL A 305 10.40 -10.10 -3.28
N SER A 306 10.45 -9.32 -4.35
CA SER A 306 9.95 -9.72 -5.66
C SER A 306 10.74 -10.89 -6.24
N LEU A 307 12.06 -10.94 -6.02
CA LEU A 307 12.89 -12.08 -6.43
C LEU A 307 12.57 -13.33 -5.60
N LEU A 308 12.47 -13.20 -4.27
CA LEU A 308 12.14 -14.33 -3.38
C LEU A 308 10.76 -14.90 -3.66
N THR A 309 9.75 -14.05 -3.86
CA THR A 309 8.37 -14.47 -4.15
C THR A 309 8.25 -15.08 -5.56
N ALA A 310 8.95 -14.53 -6.55
CA ALA A 310 9.00 -15.13 -7.88
C ALA A 310 9.67 -16.51 -7.86
N TYR A 311 10.81 -16.63 -7.17
CA TYR A 311 11.47 -17.93 -7.00
C TYR A 311 10.60 -18.92 -6.22
N THR A 312 9.90 -18.45 -5.19
CA THR A 312 8.94 -19.26 -4.43
C THR A 312 7.85 -19.83 -5.35
N GLY A 313 7.24 -19.02 -6.22
CA GLY A 313 6.21 -19.50 -7.14
C GLY A 313 6.72 -20.53 -8.13
N MET A 314 7.93 -20.32 -8.70
CA MET A 314 8.58 -21.30 -9.57
C MET A 314 8.91 -22.60 -8.83
N LEU A 315 9.34 -22.51 -7.58
CA LEU A 315 9.69 -23.66 -6.75
C LEU A 315 8.44 -24.48 -6.38
N ILE A 316 7.36 -23.80 -5.99
CA ILE A 316 6.05 -24.43 -5.77
C ILE A 316 5.57 -25.12 -7.04
N PHE A 317 5.69 -24.46 -8.20
CA PHE A 317 5.36 -25.07 -9.49
C PHE A 317 6.20 -26.32 -9.75
N ALA A 318 7.53 -26.23 -9.57
CA ALA A 318 8.41 -27.37 -9.76
C ALA A 318 8.07 -28.55 -8.83
N LYS A 319 7.52 -28.31 -7.63
CA LYS A 319 7.06 -29.37 -6.72
C LYS A 319 5.76 -30.03 -7.18
N TYR A 320 4.83 -29.26 -7.72
CA TYR A 320 3.48 -29.70 -8.10
C TYR A 320 3.25 -29.75 -9.62
N TYR A 321 4.31 -29.86 -10.43
CA TYR A 321 4.25 -29.73 -11.88
C TYR A 321 3.46 -30.87 -12.56
N ASP A 322 3.43 -32.05 -11.94
CA ASP A 322 2.77 -33.27 -12.39
C ASP A 322 1.48 -33.59 -11.61
N CYS A 323 1.28 -32.95 -10.45
CA CYS A 323 0.06 -33.06 -9.68
C CYS A 323 -0.33 -31.71 -9.06
N ASP A 324 -1.17 -30.97 -9.78
CA ASP A 324 -1.66 -29.66 -9.35
C ASP A 324 -2.70 -29.76 -8.19
N PRO A 325 -2.43 -29.13 -7.02
CA PRO A 325 -3.34 -29.14 -5.88
C PRO A 325 -4.62 -28.31 -6.10
N ILE A 326 -4.63 -27.39 -7.08
CA ILE A 326 -5.81 -26.56 -7.38
C ILE A 326 -6.86 -27.40 -8.13
N THR A 327 -6.45 -28.06 -9.23
CA THR A 327 -7.33 -28.86 -10.09
C THR A 327 -7.82 -30.12 -9.37
N THR A 328 -7.00 -30.70 -8.50
CA THR A 328 -7.39 -31.83 -7.63
C THR A 328 -8.29 -31.43 -6.47
N LYS A 329 -8.57 -30.14 -6.29
CA LYS A 329 -9.41 -29.57 -5.21
C LYS A 329 -8.87 -29.83 -3.80
N GLU A 330 -7.55 -30.05 -3.65
CA GLU A 330 -6.90 -30.09 -2.34
C GLU A 330 -6.95 -28.71 -1.67
N ILE A 331 -6.89 -27.65 -2.49
CA ILE A 331 -7.11 -26.26 -2.08
C ILE A 331 -8.27 -25.62 -2.83
N LYS A 332 -8.92 -24.65 -2.18
CA LYS A 332 -10.09 -23.93 -2.74
C LYS A 332 -9.70 -22.63 -3.46
N SER A 333 -8.59 -22.02 -3.04
CA SER A 333 -8.09 -20.77 -3.59
C SER A 333 -6.60 -20.89 -3.90
N PRO A 334 -6.10 -20.28 -5.00
CA PRO A 334 -4.68 -20.15 -5.28
C PRO A 334 -3.89 -19.52 -4.12
N ASP A 335 -4.51 -18.66 -3.33
CA ASP A 335 -3.87 -18.00 -2.17
C ASP A 335 -3.48 -19.00 -1.05
N GLN A 336 -4.02 -20.23 -1.07
CA GLN A 336 -3.67 -21.31 -0.13
C GLN A 336 -2.46 -22.14 -0.56
N LEU A 337 -1.94 -21.90 -1.77
CA LEU A 337 -0.89 -22.71 -2.36
C LEU A 337 0.43 -22.63 -1.58
N PHE A 338 0.85 -21.43 -1.20
CA PHE A 338 2.10 -21.27 -0.45
C PHE A 338 2.02 -21.86 0.97
N PRO A 339 0.96 -21.63 1.77
CA PRO A 339 0.80 -22.32 3.05
C PRO A 339 0.75 -23.85 2.94
N LEU A 340 0.10 -24.40 1.89
CA LEU A 340 0.12 -25.85 1.62
C LEU A 340 1.56 -26.33 1.41
N TYR A 341 2.29 -25.65 0.54
CA TYR A 341 3.67 -25.99 0.21
C TYR A 341 4.58 -25.98 1.45
N VAL A 342 4.41 -24.99 2.34
CA VAL A 342 5.19 -24.93 3.59
C VAL A 342 4.94 -26.14 4.48
N MET A 343 3.71 -26.65 4.57
CA MET A 343 3.44 -27.86 5.36
C MET A 343 4.01 -29.12 4.71
N ASP A 344 3.98 -29.20 3.38
CA ASP A 344 4.57 -30.32 2.63
C ASP A 344 6.09 -30.38 2.78
N VAL A 345 6.74 -29.21 2.82
CA VAL A 345 8.19 -29.07 2.85
C VAL A 345 8.73 -29.01 4.27
N LEU A 346 8.22 -28.14 5.14
CA LEU A 346 8.75 -27.93 6.48
C LEU A 346 7.94 -28.57 7.60
N GLY A 347 6.85 -29.29 7.31
CA GLY A 347 5.99 -29.89 8.34
C GLY A 347 6.67 -30.90 9.27
N GLU A 348 7.83 -31.46 8.89
CA GLU A 348 8.65 -32.32 9.77
C GLU A 348 9.57 -31.52 10.71
N TYR A 349 9.90 -30.28 10.34
CA TYR A 349 10.76 -29.39 11.10
C TYR A 349 9.90 -28.56 12.05
N LYS A 350 9.51 -29.21 13.15
CA LYS A 350 8.66 -28.65 14.21
C LYS A 350 9.08 -27.23 14.58
N GLY A 351 8.14 -26.27 14.52
CA GLY A 351 8.34 -24.86 14.83
C GLY A 351 8.59 -23.96 13.62
N PHE A 352 9.12 -24.48 12.50
CA PHE A 352 9.34 -23.68 11.29
C PHE A 352 8.04 -23.26 10.59
N PRO A 353 7.04 -24.14 10.40
CA PRO A 353 5.72 -23.73 9.95
C PRO A 353 5.09 -22.67 10.86
N GLY A 354 5.23 -22.83 12.19
CA GLY A 354 4.86 -21.81 13.17
C GLY A 354 5.51 -20.44 12.92
N LEU A 355 6.82 -20.43 12.67
CA LEU A 355 7.58 -19.21 12.37
C LEU A 355 7.13 -18.51 11.08
N PHE A 356 6.86 -19.28 10.02
CA PHE A 356 6.37 -18.77 8.75
C PHE A 356 5.00 -18.10 8.90
N VAL A 357 4.05 -18.80 9.54
CA VAL A 357 2.70 -18.27 9.77
C VAL A 357 2.75 -17.04 10.66
N ALA A 358 3.60 -17.04 11.69
CA ALA A 358 3.82 -15.88 12.53
C ALA A 358 4.30 -14.66 11.74
N GLY A 359 5.20 -14.87 10.77
CA GLY A 359 5.69 -13.84 9.85
C GLY A 359 4.60 -13.26 8.95
N ILE A 360 3.77 -14.10 8.32
CA ILE A 360 2.64 -13.64 7.49
C ILE A 360 1.60 -12.89 8.34
N PHE A 361 1.29 -13.40 9.53
CA PHE A 361 0.38 -12.72 10.46
C PHE A 361 0.89 -11.33 10.80
N SER A 362 2.17 -11.25 11.13
CA SER A 362 2.83 -10.01 11.48
C SER A 362 2.84 -9.00 10.34
N ALA A 363 3.09 -9.44 9.11
CA ALA A 363 2.92 -8.61 7.91
C ALA A 363 1.50 -8.02 7.82
N GLY A 364 0.46 -8.84 8.00
CA GLY A 364 -0.92 -8.35 7.99
C GLY A 364 -1.26 -7.40 9.14
N LEU A 365 -0.79 -7.71 10.35
CA LEU A 365 -0.96 -6.89 11.55
C LEU A 365 -0.28 -5.52 11.39
N SER A 366 0.94 -5.47 10.84
CA SER A 366 1.69 -4.25 10.53
C SER A 366 0.94 -3.32 9.58
N THR A 367 0.37 -3.87 8.50
CA THR A 367 -0.40 -3.07 7.54
C THR A 367 -1.64 -2.46 8.20
N VAL A 368 -2.39 -3.25 8.98
CA VAL A 368 -3.61 -2.78 9.65
C VAL A 368 -3.32 -1.76 10.75
N SER A 369 -2.31 -1.99 11.58
CA SER A 369 -1.92 -1.01 12.60
C SER A 369 -1.50 0.33 11.97
N THR A 370 -0.71 0.28 10.89
CA THR A 370 -0.25 1.47 10.16
C THR A 370 -1.43 2.20 9.51
N GLY A 371 -2.32 1.48 8.82
CA GLY A 371 -3.47 2.10 8.16
C GLY A 371 -4.49 2.69 9.13
N VAL A 372 -4.80 2.00 10.24
CA VAL A 372 -5.67 2.52 11.30
C VAL A 372 -5.06 3.79 11.92
N ASN A 373 -3.75 3.80 12.17
CA ASN A 373 -3.06 4.98 12.68
C ASN A 373 -3.08 6.15 11.67
N SER A 374 -2.93 5.87 10.38
CA SER A 374 -3.05 6.89 9.33
C SER A 374 -4.47 7.45 9.21
N LEU A 375 -5.51 6.62 9.31
CA LEU A 375 -6.90 7.07 9.35
C LEU A 375 -7.17 7.94 10.58
N ALA A 376 -6.66 7.55 11.75
CA ALA A 376 -6.75 8.37 12.94
C ALA A 376 -6.04 9.72 12.77
N ALA A 377 -4.90 9.75 12.08
CA ALA A 377 -4.18 10.99 11.76
C ALA A 377 -5.00 11.93 10.85
N ILE A 378 -5.58 11.38 9.78
CA ILE A 378 -6.39 12.14 8.82
C ILE A 378 -7.59 12.75 9.52
N TRP A 379 -8.40 11.94 10.21
CA TRP A 379 -9.62 12.42 10.84
C TRP A 379 -9.34 13.34 12.04
N PHE A 380 -8.23 13.14 12.75
CA PHE A 380 -7.79 14.11 13.75
C PHE A 380 -7.37 15.46 13.13
N SER A 381 -6.82 15.44 11.91
CA SER A 381 -6.54 16.63 11.13
C SER A 381 -7.83 17.30 10.60
N GLU A 382 -8.84 16.54 10.18
CA GLU A 382 -10.14 17.08 9.75
C GLU A 382 -10.87 17.85 10.86
N LEU A 383 -10.59 17.56 12.14
CA LEU A 383 -11.13 18.34 13.26
C LEU A 383 -10.54 19.76 13.35
N GLU A 384 -9.56 20.12 12.53
CA GLU A 384 -8.95 21.44 12.55
C GLU A 384 -9.93 22.56 12.20
N GLY A 385 -9.87 23.66 12.96
CA GLY A 385 -10.83 24.77 12.86
C GLY A 385 -12.13 24.58 13.66
N THR A 386 -12.48 23.34 14.06
CA THR A 386 -13.68 23.07 14.87
C THR A 386 -13.55 23.58 16.32
N THR A 387 -14.67 23.98 16.92
CA THR A 387 -14.74 24.35 18.35
C THR A 387 -14.32 23.19 19.25
N PHE A 388 -14.61 21.95 18.84
CA PHE A 388 -14.19 20.76 19.57
C PHE A 388 -12.66 20.70 19.70
N LYS A 389 -11.91 20.77 18.60
CA LYS A 389 -10.44 20.69 18.63
C LYS A 389 -9.82 21.87 19.38
N LYS A 390 -10.39 23.07 19.27
CA LYS A 390 -9.94 24.26 20.02
C LYS A 390 -10.03 24.07 21.53
N ASN A 391 -11.01 23.31 22.00
CA ASN A 391 -11.24 23.05 23.42
C ASN A 391 -10.49 21.80 23.96
N LEU A 392 -9.80 21.05 23.09
CA LEU A 392 -9.09 19.83 23.50
C LEU A 392 -7.80 20.17 24.25
N LYS A 393 -7.75 19.79 25.53
CA LYS A 393 -6.47 19.70 26.26
C LYS A 393 -5.59 18.59 25.65
N PRO A 394 -4.25 18.64 25.80
CA PRO A 394 -3.34 17.67 25.16
C PRO A 394 -3.66 16.20 25.49
N LYS A 395 -4.05 15.89 26.73
CA LYS A 395 -4.53 14.54 27.11
C LYS A 395 -5.81 14.12 26.37
N GLY A 396 -6.74 15.05 26.16
CA GLY A 396 -7.99 14.81 25.42
C GLY A 396 -7.75 14.61 23.93
N ALA A 397 -6.77 15.33 23.37
CA ALA A 397 -6.33 15.15 21.99
C ALA A 397 -5.74 13.75 21.76
N GLY A 398 -4.86 13.27 22.66
CA GLY A 398 -4.34 11.90 22.61
C GLY A 398 -5.43 10.83 22.74
N LEU A 399 -6.41 11.02 23.62
CA LEU A 399 -7.55 10.11 23.76
C LEU A 399 -8.41 10.08 22.48
N THR A 400 -8.64 11.25 21.86
CA THR A 400 -9.41 11.35 20.61
C THR A 400 -8.79 10.53 19.50
N VAL A 401 -7.47 10.62 19.31
CA VAL A 401 -6.75 9.82 18.30
C VAL A 401 -6.89 8.32 18.55
N LYS A 402 -6.83 7.89 19.82
CA LYS A 402 -7.02 6.48 20.20
C LYS A 402 -8.45 5.99 19.93
N ILE A 403 -9.45 6.82 20.20
CA ILE A 403 -10.85 6.50 19.88
C ILE A 403 -11.04 6.39 18.36
N LEU A 404 -10.46 7.32 17.58
CA LEU A 404 -10.51 7.24 16.11
C LEU A 404 -9.85 5.94 15.61
N ALA A 405 -8.70 5.57 16.15
CA ALA A 405 -8.04 4.31 15.83
C ALA A 405 -8.93 3.09 16.14
N LEU A 406 -9.56 3.07 17.32
CA LEU A 406 -10.50 2.00 17.70
C LEU A 406 -11.68 1.92 16.72
N VAL A 407 -12.30 3.06 16.38
CA VAL A 407 -13.45 3.12 15.46
C VAL A 407 -13.06 2.58 14.08
N PHE A 408 -11.96 3.05 13.48
CA PHE A 408 -11.55 2.56 12.16
C PHE A 408 -11.09 1.09 12.18
N GLY A 409 -10.50 0.65 13.29
CA GLY A 409 -10.21 -0.77 13.53
C GLY A 409 -11.47 -1.63 13.49
N LEU A 410 -12.51 -1.24 14.23
CA LEU A 410 -13.81 -1.94 14.23
C LEU A 410 -14.54 -1.85 12.88
N SER A 411 -14.47 -0.70 12.20
CA SER A 411 -15.06 -0.54 10.86
C SER A 411 -14.40 -1.46 9.83
N SER A 412 -13.07 -1.55 9.83
CA SER A 412 -12.37 -2.47 8.91
C SER A 412 -12.64 -3.94 9.26
N PHE A 413 -12.79 -4.27 10.55
CA PHE A 413 -13.25 -5.60 10.97
C PHE A 413 -14.63 -5.95 10.40
N GLY A 414 -15.57 -5.01 10.40
CA GLY A 414 -16.89 -5.22 9.77
C GLY A 414 -16.81 -5.54 8.27
N LEU A 415 -15.87 -4.91 7.54
CA LEU A 415 -15.72 -5.12 6.10
C LEU A 415 -15.02 -6.44 5.72
N VAL A 416 -14.30 -7.07 6.65
CA VAL A 416 -13.59 -8.34 6.39
C VAL A 416 -14.53 -9.45 5.92
N PHE A 417 -15.79 -9.42 6.33
CA PHE A 417 -16.80 -10.43 5.98
C PHE A 417 -17.25 -10.36 4.53
N ILE A 418 -16.92 -9.28 3.81
CA ILE A 418 -17.20 -9.13 2.38
C ILE A 418 -16.06 -9.71 1.52
N VAL A 419 -14.83 -9.79 2.07
CA VAL A 419 -13.63 -10.25 1.35
C VAL A 419 -13.77 -11.62 0.68
N PRO A 420 -14.41 -12.65 1.28
CA PRO A 420 -14.56 -13.96 0.64
C PRO A 420 -15.23 -13.92 -0.74
N TYR A 421 -15.99 -12.86 -1.04
CA TYR A 421 -16.74 -12.69 -2.28
C TYR A 421 -15.99 -11.85 -3.33
N MET A 422 -14.77 -11.39 -3.06
CA MET A 422 -14.05 -10.45 -3.94
C MET A 422 -13.14 -11.14 -4.97
N GLY A 423 -12.96 -12.46 -4.90
CA GLY A 423 -12.06 -13.22 -5.78
C GLY A 423 -10.61 -13.31 -5.26
N ASN A 424 -9.63 -13.45 -6.17
CA ASN A 424 -8.22 -13.58 -5.81
C ASN A 424 -7.68 -12.31 -5.14
N LEU A 425 -6.95 -12.46 -4.03
CA LEU A 425 -6.60 -11.33 -3.17
C LEU A 425 -5.62 -10.35 -3.81
N VAL A 426 -4.61 -10.84 -4.57
CA VAL A 426 -3.58 -9.97 -5.19
C VAL A 426 -4.16 -9.01 -6.23
N PRO A 427 -4.88 -9.47 -7.26
CA PRO A 427 -5.43 -8.56 -8.27
C PRO A 427 -6.39 -7.54 -7.67
N VAL A 428 -7.20 -7.96 -6.70
CA VAL A 428 -8.15 -7.08 -5.99
C VAL A 428 -7.39 -6.01 -5.19
N ALA A 429 -6.39 -6.41 -4.40
CA ALA A 429 -5.62 -5.49 -3.57
C ALA A 429 -4.81 -4.49 -4.40
N ILE A 430 -4.17 -4.95 -5.49
CA ILE A 430 -3.41 -4.07 -6.39
C ILE A 430 -4.36 -3.14 -7.15
N SER A 431 -5.50 -3.64 -7.63
CA SER A 431 -6.49 -2.80 -8.31
C SER A 431 -7.02 -1.72 -7.38
N LEU A 432 -7.47 -2.11 -6.17
CA LEU A 432 -7.95 -1.18 -5.14
C LEU A 432 -6.90 -0.13 -4.78
N SER A 433 -5.64 -0.55 -4.62
CA SER A 433 -4.54 0.39 -4.36
C SER A 433 -4.29 1.32 -5.53
N SER A 434 -4.36 0.81 -6.75
CA SER A 434 -4.06 1.52 -8.00
C SER A 434 -5.02 2.66 -8.28
N PHE A 435 -6.33 2.42 -8.29
CA PHE A 435 -7.26 3.47 -8.72
C PHE A 435 -7.45 4.57 -7.69
N PHE A 436 -7.35 4.26 -6.39
CA PHE A 436 -7.34 5.32 -5.38
C PHE A 436 -5.99 6.02 -5.33
N SER A 437 -4.88 5.31 -5.10
CA SER A 437 -3.56 5.97 -4.95
C SER A 437 -3.16 6.71 -6.22
N GLY A 438 -3.45 6.15 -7.40
CA GLY A 438 -3.20 6.78 -8.69
C GLY A 438 -4.02 8.06 -8.88
N SER A 439 -5.31 8.06 -8.51
CA SER A 439 -6.12 9.28 -8.53
C SER A 439 -5.66 10.32 -7.51
N PHE A 440 -5.28 9.92 -6.30
CA PHE A 440 -4.71 10.84 -5.32
C PHE A 440 -3.41 11.47 -5.82
N LEU A 441 -2.51 10.67 -6.42
CA LEU A 441 -1.31 11.17 -7.06
C LEU A 441 -1.64 12.14 -8.20
N GLY A 442 -2.65 11.83 -9.02
CA GLY A 442 -3.15 12.71 -10.06
C GLY A 442 -3.60 14.08 -9.53
N ILE A 443 -4.31 14.12 -8.40
CA ILE A 443 -4.71 15.39 -7.76
C ILE A 443 -3.51 16.13 -7.17
N PHE A 444 -2.54 15.44 -6.59
CA PHE A 444 -1.29 16.07 -6.16
C PHE A 444 -0.55 16.70 -7.35
N ILE A 445 -0.41 15.98 -8.46
CA ILE A 445 0.21 16.50 -9.69
C ILE A 445 -0.57 17.72 -10.20
N LEU A 446 -1.90 17.64 -10.26
CA LEU A 446 -2.78 18.73 -10.67
C LEU A 446 -2.56 19.98 -9.78
N GLY A 447 -2.55 19.80 -8.46
CA GLY A 447 -2.36 20.90 -7.51
C GLY A 447 -0.97 21.52 -7.54
N MET A 448 0.07 20.70 -7.72
CA MET A 448 1.48 21.13 -7.69
C MET A 448 1.91 21.80 -8.99
N PHE A 449 1.49 21.26 -10.14
CA PHE A 449 2.05 21.64 -11.45
C PHE A 449 1.07 22.39 -12.35
N VAL A 450 -0.23 22.39 -12.06
CA VAL A 450 -1.22 23.11 -12.87
C VAL A 450 -1.73 24.33 -12.08
N PRO A 451 -1.17 25.54 -12.34
CA PRO A 451 -1.45 26.72 -11.52
C PRO A 451 -2.90 27.20 -11.64
N PHE A 452 -3.51 27.06 -12.82
CA PHE A 452 -4.91 27.45 -13.07
C PHE A 452 -5.94 26.39 -12.59
N SER A 453 -5.49 25.26 -12.02
CA SER A 453 -6.43 24.25 -11.54
C SER A 453 -7.27 24.79 -10.38
N ASN A 454 -8.56 24.45 -10.39
CA ASN A 454 -9.52 24.94 -9.40
C ASN A 454 -10.25 23.78 -8.69
N VAL A 455 -11.09 24.14 -7.72
CA VAL A 455 -11.80 23.16 -6.88
C VAL A 455 -12.71 22.24 -7.69
N TRP A 456 -13.41 22.75 -8.71
CA TRP A 456 -14.30 21.96 -9.57
C TRP A 456 -13.52 20.95 -10.41
N GLY A 457 -12.38 21.36 -10.95
CA GLY A 457 -11.46 20.46 -11.63
C GLY A 457 -10.92 19.38 -10.70
N ALA A 458 -10.60 19.71 -9.45
CA ALA A 458 -10.15 18.72 -8.47
C ALA A 458 -11.24 17.69 -8.13
N PHE A 459 -12.49 18.13 -7.91
CA PHE A 459 -13.63 17.23 -7.68
C PHE A 459 -13.88 16.31 -8.88
N ALA A 460 -13.96 16.87 -10.08
CA ALA A 460 -14.21 16.10 -11.30
C ALA A 460 -13.05 15.14 -11.60
N GLY A 461 -11.80 15.58 -11.44
CA GLY A 461 -10.62 14.74 -11.62
C GLY A 461 -10.61 13.54 -10.69
N LEU A 462 -10.80 13.75 -9.38
CA LEU A 462 -10.76 12.66 -8.40
C LEU A 462 -11.88 11.65 -8.63
N THR A 463 -13.11 12.13 -8.87
CA THR A 463 -14.28 11.27 -9.10
C THR A 463 -14.18 10.48 -10.40
N SER A 464 -13.73 11.10 -11.49
CA SER A 464 -13.55 10.43 -12.79
C SER A 464 -12.45 9.38 -12.75
N GLY A 465 -11.30 9.66 -12.12
CA GLY A 465 -10.22 8.69 -12.00
C GLY A 465 -10.61 7.47 -11.18
N VAL A 466 -11.21 7.69 -9.99
CA VAL A 466 -11.69 6.60 -9.14
C VAL A 466 -12.84 5.84 -9.80
N GLY A 467 -13.79 6.56 -10.40
CA GLY A 467 -14.97 5.98 -11.05
C GLY A 467 -14.62 5.15 -12.29
N PHE A 468 -13.81 5.69 -13.19
CA PHE A 468 -13.44 5.01 -14.44
C PHE A 468 -12.63 3.74 -14.18
N VAL A 469 -11.55 3.84 -13.38
CA VAL A 469 -10.70 2.67 -13.12
C VAL A 469 -11.36 1.72 -12.12
N GLY A 470 -12.19 2.23 -11.19
CA GLY A 470 -13.06 1.41 -10.37
C GLY A 470 -14.04 0.57 -11.20
N TRP A 471 -14.64 1.16 -12.24
CA TRP A 471 -15.47 0.43 -13.21
C TRP A 471 -14.70 -0.65 -13.97
N LEU A 472 -13.46 -0.38 -14.38
CA LEU A 472 -12.59 -1.40 -15.00
C LEU A 472 -12.32 -2.56 -14.04
N ALA A 473 -11.90 -2.26 -12.81
CA ALA A 473 -11.52 -3.26 -11.82
C ALA A 473 -12.72 -4.11 -11.38
N ILE A 474 -13.85 -3.49 -11.05
CA ILE A 474 -15.06 -4.19 -10.63
C ILE A 474 -15.65 -4.96 -11.82
N GLY A 475 -15.69 -4.36 -13.00
CA GLY A 475 -16.16 -5.02 -14.23
C GLY A 475 -15.36 -6.28 -14.56
N ALA A 476 -14.03 -6.24 -14.38
CA ALA A 476 -13.17 -7.41 -14.54
C ALA A 476 -13.52 -8.53 -13.55
N GLN A 477 -13.74 -8.21 -12.26
CA GLN A 477 -14.11 -9.21 -11.25
C GLN A 477 -15.50 -9.81 -11.50
N VAL A 478 -16.48 -8.97 -11.86
CA VAL A 478 -17.84 -9.43 -12.19
C VAL A 478 -17.82 -10.32 -13.44
N ALA A 479 -17.02 -9.97 -14.46
CA ALA A 479 -16.87 -10.81 -15.64
C ALA A 479 -16.28 -12.19 -15.31
N LEU A 480 -15.27 -12.25 -14.43
CA LEU A 480 -14.72 -13.52 -13.95
C LEU A 480 -15.76 -14.38 -13.22
N ASP A 481 -16.54 -13.78 -12.32
CA ASP A 481 -17.57 -14.49 -11.56
C ASP A 481 -18.65 -15.08 -12.48
N GLN A 482 -19.04 -14.32 -13.51
CA GLN A 482 -19.97 -14.75 -14.56
C GLN A 482 -19.40 -15.82 -15.52
N GLY A 483 -18.12 -16.18 -15.38
CA GLY A 483 -17.44 -17.20 -16.16
C GLY A 483 -16.86 -16.73 -17.49
N TYR A 484 -16.70 -15.41 -17.71
CA TYR A 484 -15.97 -14.87 -18.86
C TYR A 484 -14.46 -15.05 -18.67
N LYS A 485 -13.75 -15.23 -19.78
CA LYS A 485 -12.28 -15.31 -19.78
C LYS A 485 -11.66 -13.91 -19.77
N LEU A 486 -10.85 -13.60 -18.76
CA LEU A 486 -9.96 -12.43 -18.78
C LEU A 486 -8.61 -12.77 -19.40
N VAL A 487 -7.93 -13.76 -18.82
CA VAL A 487 -6.60 -14.27 -19.17
C VAL A 487 -6.61 -15.75 -18.88
N ASP A 488 -6.15 -16.58 -19.83
CA ASP A 488 -5.98 -18.01 -19.60
C ASP A 488 -4.73 -18.27 -18.71
N PRO A 489 -4.86 -19.07 -17.63
CA PRO A 489 -3.70 -19.51 -16.87
C PRO A 489 -2.81 -20.44 -17.72
N LEU A 490 -1.53 -20.52 -17.37
CA LEU A 490 -0.59 -21.44 -18.00
C LEU A 490 -1.00 -22.90 -17.71
N PRO A 491 -0.69 -23.87 -18.59
CA PRO A 491 -1.10 -25.25 -18.44
C PRO A 491 -0.68 -25.86 -17.08
N LEU A 492 -1.60 -26.63 -16.50
CA LEU A 492 -1.44 -27.40 -15.26
C LEU A 492 -1.73 -28.88 -15.57
N LYS A 493 -1.00 -29.80 -14.94
CA LYS A 493 -1.13 -31.25 -15.17
C LYS A 493 -1.60 -31.97 -13.90
N VAL A 494 -2.29 -33.08 -14.09
CA VAL A 494 -2.78 -33.98 -13.02
C VAL A 494 -2.36 -35.43 -13.24
N ASP A 495 -1.49 -35.70 -14.22
CA ASP A 495 -1.11 -37.03 -14.67
C ASP A 495 -0.41 -37.86 -13.56
N GLY A 496 0.29 -37.18 -12.64
CA GLY A 496 1.00 -37.78 -11.52
C GLY A 496 0.16 -37.97 -10.24
N CYS A 497 -1.12 -37.57 -10.24
CA CYS A 497 -1.93 -37.60 -9.03
C CYS A 497 -2.43 -39.00 -8.65
N SER A 498 -2.00 -39.50 -7.50
CA SER A 498 -2.27 -40.88 -7.03
C SER A 498 -3.70 -41.13 -6.51
N SER A 499 -4.62 -40.16 -6.63
CA SER A 499 -5.91 -40.16 -5.91
C SER A 499 -7.10 -39.57 -6.67
N LEU A 500 -7.06 -39.56 -8.00
CA LEU A 500 -8.31 -39.44 -8.75
C LEU A 500 -8.95 -40.83 -8.85
N ASN A 501 -9.94 -41.11 -8.00
CA ASN A 501 -10.88 -42.20 -8.28
C ASN A 501 -11.32 -42.04 -9.73
N GLN A 502 -11.03 -43.05 -10.56
CA GLN A 502 -11.16 -43.02 -12.02
C GLN A 502 -12.55 -42.60 -12.53
N THR A 503 -13.56 -42.54 -11.66
CA THR A 503 -14.90 -42.01 -11.93
C THR A 503 -15.00 -40.48 -12.03
N LEU A 504 -14.04 -39.72 -11.48
CA LEU A 504 -13.98 -38.25 -11.65
C LEU A 504 -13.16 -37.81 -12.86
N ALA A 505 -12.36 -38.71 -13.44
CA ALA A 505 -11.60 -38.45 -14.67
C ALA A 505 -12.44 -38.64 -15.95
N LEU A 506 -13.62 -39.25 -15.85
CA LEU A 506 -14.55 -39.49 -16.96
C LEU A 506 -15.83 -38.64 -16.92
N LEU A 507 -16.08 -37.95 -15.81
CA LEU A 507 -16.89 -36.75 -15.96
C LEU A 507 -16.00 -35.77 -16.71
N PRO A 508 -16.44 -35.13 -17.81
CA PRO A 508 -15.84 -33.87 -18.13
C PRO A 508 -15.97 -33.10 -16.81
N VAL A 509 -14.85 -32.81 -16.14
CA VAL A 509 -14.79 -31.66 -15.26
C VAL A 509 -15.53 -30.64 -16.07
N ALA A 510 -16.69 -30.19 -15.58
CA ALA A 510 -17.46 -29.22 -16.31
C ALA A 510 -16.47 -28.08 -16.56
N GLU A 511 -15.85 -28.09 -17.74
CA GLU A 511 -15.46 -26.91 -18.44
C GLU A 511 -16.76 -26.16 -18.35
N LYS A 512 -16.85 -25.22 -17.41
CA LYS A 512 -17.70 -24.07 -17.63
C LYS A 512 -17.33 -23.70 -19.05
N VAL A 513 -18.18 -24.05 -20.02
CA VAL A 513 -17.95 -23.84 -21.45
C VAL A 513 -17.44 -22.44 -21.53
N ALA A 514 -16.15 -22.32 -21.77
CA ALA A 514 -15.48 -21.13 -21.33
C ALA A 514 -15.97 -20.03 -22.25
N LYS A 515 -16.73 -19.09 -21.66
CA LYS A 515 -17.46 -18.09 -22.43
C LYS A 515 -16.48 -17.26 -23.26
N GLU A 516 -17.03 -16.56 -24.24
CA GLU A 516 -16.33 -15.56 -25.03
C GLU A 516 -15.40 -14.69 -24.17
N PRO A 517 -14.29 -14.17 -24.74
CA PRO A 517 -13.42 -13.26 -24.01
C PRO A 517 -14.23 -12.09 -23.44
N ALA A 518 -13.94 -11.69 -22.21
CA ALA A 518 -14.59 -10.54 -21.61
C ALA A 518 -14.36 -9.26 -22.44
N PHE A 519 -15.20 -8.25 -22.20
CA PHE A 519 -15.04 -6.94 -22.80
C PHE A 519 -13.60 -6.42 -22.69
N VAL A 520 -13.05 -5.91 -23.79
CA VAL A 520 -11.60 -5.64 -23.95
C VAL A 520 -11.03 -4.76 -22.83
N LEU A 521 -11.79 -3.75 -22.37
CA LEU A 521 -11.32 -2.87 -21.30
C LEU A 521 -11.20 -3.58 -19.95
N TYR A 522 -11.99 -4.62 -19.69
CA TYR A 522 -11.89 -5.43 -18.47
C TYR A 522 -10.69 -6.38 -18.49
N ARG A 523 -10.13 -6.65 -19.68
CA ARG A 523 -8.93 -7.48 -19.85
C ARG A 523 -7.63 -6.70 -19.64
N ILE A 524 -7.67 -5.38 -19.54
CA ILE A 524 -6.49 -4.56 -19.27
C ILE A 524 -5.84 -5.04 -17.96
N SER A 525 -4.54 -5.29 -18.01
CA SER A 525 -3.77 -5.71 -16.83
C SER A 525 -3.91 -4.69 -15.71
N PHE A 526 -4.18 -5.17 -14.50
CA PHE A 526 -4.34 -4.35 -13.30
C PHE A 526 -3.09 -3.52 -12.97
N LEU A 527 -1.92 -3.89 -13.52
CA LEU A 527 -0.68 -3.12 -13.35
C LEU A 527 -0.71 -1.76 -14.06
N TRP A 528 -1.58 -1.59 -15.08
CA TRP A 528 -1.78 -0.30 -15.75
C TRP A 528 -2.77 0.61 -15.04
N TYR A 529 -3.55 0.10 -14.08
CA TYR A 529 -4.64 0.85 -13.45
C TYR A 529 -4.15 2.10 -12.76
N SER A 530 -2.98 2.07 -12.12
CA SER A 530 -2.43 3.25 -11.46
C SER A 530 -2.07 4.34 -12.47
N PHE A 531 -1.46 3.98 -13.60
CA PHE A 531 -1.13 4.91 -14.68
C PHE A 531 -2.41 5.54 -15.27
N ILE A 532 -3.39 4.71 -15.61
CA ILE A 532 -4.67 5.15 -16.17
C ILE A 532 -5.39 6.09 -15.18
N ALA A 533 -5.40 5.76 -13.88
CA ALA A 533 -6.03 6.59 -12.86
C ALA A 533 -5.37 7.98 -12.77
N ILE A 534 -4.04 8.06 -12.81
CA ILE A 534 -3.31 9.34 -12.83
C ILE A 534 -3.70 10.16 -14.05
N VAL A 535 -3.64 9.55 -15.24
CA VAL A 535 -3.91 10.23 -16.52
C VAL A 535 -5.34 10.76 -16.56
N VAL A 536 -6.34 9.91 -16.26
CA VAL A 536 -7.76 10.32 -16.25
C VAL A 536 -7.98 11.46 -15.27
N THR A 537 -7.45 11.35 -14.05
CA THR A 537 -7.59 12.37 -13.01
C THR A 537 -7.03 13.72 -13.45
N VAL A 538 -5.80 13.73 -13.99
CA VAL A 538 -5.13 14.96 -14.42
C VAL A 538 -5.83 15.56 -15.63
N VAL A 539 -6.13 14.75 -16.64
CA VAL A 539 -6.76 15.22 -17.89
C VAL A 539 -8.15 15.81 -17.62
N VAL A 540 -9.01 15.06 -16.92
CA VAL A 540 -10.36 15.57 -16.57
C VAL A 540 -10.24 16.79 -15.66
N GLY A 541 -9.34 16.78 -14.68
CA GLY A 541 -9.12 17.91 -13.79
C GLY A 541 -8.66 19.17 -14.51
N VAL A 542 -7.78 19.05 -15.51
CA VAL A 542 -7.34 20.16 -16.36
C VAL A 542 -8.48 20.69 -17.22
N ILE A 543 -9.19 19.79 -17.92
CA ILE A 543 -10.30 20.17 -18.81
C ILE A 543 -11.40 20.89 -18.04
N VAL A 544 -11.83 20.34 -16.90
CA VAL A 544 -12.89 20.94 -16.09
C VAL A 544 -12.42 22.25 -15.46
N SER A 545 -11.16 22.35 -15.02
CA SER A 545 -10.62 23.63 -14.53
C SER A 545 -10.63 24.70 -15.61
N ALA A 546 -10.22 24.37 -16.84
CA ALA A 546 -10.22 25.29 -17.97
C ALA A 546 -11.65 25.69 -18.38
N ALA A 547 -12.56 24.72 -18.48
CA ALA A 547 -13.95 24.95 -18.85
C ALA A 547 -14.67 25.84 -17.82
N THR A 548 -14.50 25.55 -16.52
CA THR A 548 -15.09 26.38 -15.45
C THR A 548 -14.46 27.77 -15.40
N HIS A 549 -13.16 27.90 -15.62
CA HIS A 549 -12.53 29.22 -15.74
C HIS A 549 -13.14 30.01 -16.91
N TYR A 550 -13.35 29.38 -18.07
CA TYR A 550 -13.98 30.03 -19.22
C TYR A 550 -15.44 30.42 -18.93
N LEU A 551 -16.25 29.49 -18.42
CA LEU A 551 -17.67 29.68 -18.15
C LEU A 551 -17.96 30.70 -17.04
N PHE A 552 -17.12 30.76 -16.00
CA PHE A 552 -17.32 31.67 -14.87
C PHE A 552 -16.48 32.96 -14.98
N SER A 553 -15.66 33.13 -16.02
CA SER A 553 -14.96 34.40 -16.28
C SER A 553 -15.89 35.56 -16.64
N SER A 554 -17.14 35.28 -17.03
CA SER A 554 -18.17 36.28 -17.37
C SER A 554 -18.98 36.77 -16.18
N THR A 555 -18.80 36.21 -14.98
CA THR A 555 -19.46 36.68 -13.75
C THR A 555 -18.44 37.42 -12.89
N PRO A 556 -18.68 38.67 -12.48
CA PRO A 556 -17.84 39.36 -11.51
C PRO A 556 -18.08 38.71 -10.14
N PHE A 557 -17.47 37.56 -9.90
CA PHE A 557 -17.37 37.00 -8.57
C PHE A 557 -16.30 37.82 -7.85
N CYS A 558 -16.73 38.74 -6.99
CA CYS A 558 -15.85 39.36 -6.02
C CYS A 558 -15.12 38.23 -5.29
N ASP A 559 -13.81 38.23 -5.48
CA ASP A 559 -12.83 37.36 -4.85
C ASP A 559 -13.08 37.38 -3.34
N LEU A 560 -13.71 36.32 -2.81
CA LEU A 560 -13.67 36.04 -1.37
C LEU A 560 -12.24 35.61 -1.06
N ARG A 561 -11.34 36.60 -0.96
CA ARG A 561 -10.07 36.43 -0.27
C ARG A 561 -10.38 35.79 1.09
N PRO A 562 -9.63 34.77 1.52
CA PRO A 562 -9.76 34.30 2.89
C PRO A 562 -9.32 35.42 3.83
N THR A 563 -10.28 36.11 4.44
CA THR A 563 -10.03 36.96 5.61
C THR A 563 -9.72 36.07 6.80
N HIS A 564 -8.50 35.57 6.86
CA HIS A 564 -7.84 35.25 8.11
C HIS A 564 -6.50 35.98 8.11
N SER A 565 -6.57 37.28 8.44
CA SER A 565 -5.45 38.00 9.02
C SER A 565 -5.04 37.24 10.29
N TYR A 566 -3.93 36.52 10.25
CA TYR A 566 -3.16 36.29 11.46
C TYR A 566 -2.69 37.66 11.93
N GLN A 567 -3.27 38.15 13.02
CA GLN A 567 -2.68 39.25 13.76
C GLN A 567 -1.31 38.77 14.27
N GLU A 568 -0.24 39.21 13.62
CA GLU A 568 1.06 39.30 14.28
C GLU A 568 0.91 40.31 15.41
N VAL A 569 0.82 39.80 16.64
CA VAL A 569 1.03 40.61 17.83
C VAL A 569 2.52 40.93 17.87
N SER A 570 2.92 42.04 17.26
CA SER A 570 4.25 42.60 17.42
C SER A 570 4.40 43.11 18.85
N LYS A 571 5.22 42.46 19.66
CA LYS A 571 5.90 43.11 20.77
C LYS A 571 7.35 43.35 20.37
N ASP A 572 7.78 44.55 20.72
CA ASP A 572 9.15 45.05 20.74
C ASP A 572 9.63 45.73 19.46
N GLY A 573 9.78 47.06 19.59
CA GLY A 573 10.14 47.97 18.54
C GLY A 573 11.58 47.83 18.10
N PHE A 574 11.77 47.77 16.79
CA PHE A 574 13.00 48.15 16.13
C PHE A 574 12.64 48.86 14.82
N ARG A 575 13.04 50.14 14.70
CA ARG A 575 12.97 50.89 13.44
C ARG A 575 13.89 50.19 12.42
N MET A 576 13.34 49.79 11.28
CA MET A 576 14.14 49.45 10.09
C MET A 576 13.77 50.35 8.92
N THR A 577 14.80 50.98 8.38
CA THR A 577 14.85 51.73 7.12
C THR A 577 14.59 50.80 5.93
N LYS A 578 13.96 51.34 4.87
CA LYS A 578 13.66 50.65 3.61
C LYS A 578 14.92 50.00 2.99
N PRO A 579 14.88 48.73 2.54
CA PRO A 579 15.88 48.23 1.61
C PRO A 579 15.43 48.40 0.15
N LYS A 580 16.34 48.96 -0.65
CA LYS A 580 16.35 48.88 -2.12
C LYS A 580 16.71 47.44 -2.55
N ASN A 581 16.13 46.98 -3.65
CA ASN A 581 16.56 45.89 -4.53
C ASN A 581 17.30 44.69 -3.87
N LEU A 582 16.61 43.56 -3.69
CA LEU A 582 17.27 42.26 -3.55
C LEU A 582 16.79 41.30 -4.64
N GLY A 583 17.67 41.08 -5.62
CA GLY A 583 17.70 39.86 -6.40
C GLY A 583 18.15 38.69 -5.52
N LEU A 584 17.56 37.52 -5.76
CA LEU A 584 17.92 36.26 -5.13
C LEU A 584 19.32 35.84 -5.61
N ILE A 585 20.33 35.96 -4.73
CA ILE A 585 21.63 35.31 -4.88
C ILE A 585 21.59 34.04 -4.02
N MET A 586 21.69 32.88 -4.66
CA MET A 586 21.86 31.60 -3.98
C MET A 586 23.35 31.31 -3.76
N ALA A 587 23.69 30.87 -2.55
CA ALA A 587 25.00 30.34 -2.20
C ALA A 587 25.10 28.88 -2.65
N ASP A 588 25.53 28.67 -3.89
CA ASP A 588 26.58 27.73 -4.32
C ASP A 588 26.59 27.74 -5.87
N GLY A 589 27.71 28.20 -6.44
CA GLY A 589 27.81 28.67 -7.83
C GLY A 589 27.92 27.55 -8.87
N ARG A 590 26.81 26.84 -9.13
CA ARG A 590 26.62 26.09 -10.38
C ARG A 590 25.19 26.25 -10.89
N GLU A 591 25.04 27.07 -11.93
CA GLU A 591 23.82 27.16 -12.73
C GLU A 591 23.57 25.82 -13.43
N PHE A 592 22.38 25.24 -13.23
CA PHE A 592 21.84 24.25 -14.15
C PHE A 592 20.74 24.93 -14.95
N GLU A 593 21.00 25.17 -16.23
CA GLU A 593 20.03 25.67 -17.20
C GLU A 593 18.84 24.70 -17.30
N TYR A 594 17.66 25.14 -16.87
CA TYR A 594 16.40 24.50 -17.25
C TYR A 594 16.08 24.86 -18.70
N TRP A 595 16.55 24.04 -19.64
CA TRP A 595 16.02 24.05 -21.01
C TRP A 595 14.57 23.54 -20.99
N GLY A 596 13.59 24.44 -21.20
CA GLY A 596 12.23 24.06 -21.62
C GLY A 596 11.05 24.88 -21.10
N ILE A 597 11.19 25.67 -20.01
CA ILE A 597 10.01 26.25 -19.32
C ILE A 597 9.72 27.72 -19.72
N THR A 598 10.66 28.44 -20.34
CA THR A 598 10.51 29.89 -20.61
C THR A 598 9.87 30.27 -21.95
N ARG A 599 9.51 29.30 -22.80
CA ARG A 599 8.79 29.58 -24.07
C ARG A 599 7.27 29.46 -23.99
N TRP A 600 6.73 28.64 -23.07
CA TRP A 600 5.27 28.53 -22.87
C TRP A 600 4.68 29.67 -22.04
N ALA A 601 5.43 30.20 -21.06
CA ALA A 601 4.97 31.30 -20.21
C ALA A 601 4.80 32.64 -20.96
N ARG A 602 5.44 32.83 -22.12
CA ARG A 602 5.34 34.06 -22.93
C ARG A 602 4.18 34.06 -23.93
N ALA A 603 3.55 32.91 -24.20
CA ALA A 603 2.42 32.84 -25.13
C ALA A 603 1.07 33.19 -24.46
N CYS A 604 0.95 33.08 -23.13
CA CYS A 604 -0.30 33.36 -22.41
C CYS A 604 -0.36 34.76 -21.75
N SER A 605 0.65 35.62 -21.93
CA SER A 605 0.70 36.95 -21.31
C SER A 605 0.10 38.09 -22.17
N LEU A 606 -0.70 37.77 -23.21
CA LEU A 606 -1.24 38.75 -24.17
C LEU A 606 -2.75 39.04 -24.04
N VAL A 607 -3.35 38.82 -22.86
CA VAL A 607 -4.71 39.29 -22.58
C VAL A 607 -4.76 39.97 -21.22
N GLN A 608 -4.50 41.27 -21.19
CA GLN A 608 -4.90 42.14 -20.07
C GLN A 608 -6.30 42.70 -20.37
N PRO A 609 -7.29 42.54 -19.49
CA PRO A 609 -8.43 43.45 -19.44
C PRO A 609 -8.05 44.64 -18.56
N THR A 610 -8.08 45.83 -19.16
CA THR A 610 -8.08 47.12 -18.48
C THR A 610 -9.32 47.24 -17.57
N CYS A 611 -9.12 47.35 -16.26
CA CYS A 611 -10.19 47.83 -15.36
C CYS A 611 -10.32 49.35 -15.54
N ILE A 612 -11.41 49.77 -16.19
CA ILE A 612 -11.82 51.18 -16.26
C ILE A 612 -12.55 51.51 -14.96
N SER A 613 -12.02 52.49 -14.23
CA SER A 613 -12.70 53.17 -13.12
C SER A 613 -13.82 54.07 -13.65
N GLY A 614 -15.03 53.97 -13.09
CA GLY A 614 -16.14 54.87 -13.41
C GLY A 614 -17.23 54.89 -12.35
N PHE A 615 -17.21 55.98 -11.56
CA PHE A 615 -18.18 56.50 -10.58
C PHE A 615 -18.39 55.77 -9.25
#